data_AF-A0A969RVJ4-F1
#
_entry.id   AF-A0A969RVJ4-F1
#
_cell.length_a   1.000
_cell.length_b   1.000
_cell.length_c   1.000
_cell.angle_alpha   90.00
_cell.angle_beta   90.00
_cell.angle_gamma   90.00
#
_symmetry.space_group_name_H-M   'P 1'
#
loop_
_entity.id
_entity.type
_entity.pdbx_description
1 polymer ?
#
loop_
_entity_poly.entity_id
_entity_poly.type
_entity_poly.pdbx_seq_one_letter_code
_entity_poly.pdbx_strand_id
1 'polypeptide(L)'
;DRALDIMRHTVTDTLLPASLGEGATISHKTGDIGSLVGDTGVIDMPNGKRYAITVMVKRPNNDDRAQDLIRQLAATTYDYMAQAAGGRASSDSAIPAASSSPDASLEAGSSPPVP
;
A
#
# COMPACT_ATOMS: atom_id res chain seq x y z
N ASP A 1 11.65 19.39 16.26
CA ASP A 1 11.44 20.56 15.39
C ASP A 1 10.13 21.21 15.79
N ARG A 2 10.14 22.50 16.14
CA ARG A 2 8.96 23.24 16.61
C ARG A 2 7.91 23.40 15.52
N ALA A 3 8.32 23.48 14.25
CA ALA A 3 7.40 23.70 13.14
C ALA A 3 6.50 22.48 12.90
N LEU A 4 7.09 21.28 12.84
CA LEU A 4 6.34 20.04 12.66
C LEU A 4 5.42 19.74 13.83
N ASP A 5 5.85 20.08 15.05
CA ASP A 5 5.02 19.95 16.26
C ASP A 5 3.74 20.80 16.16
N ILE A 6 3.85 22.06 15.76
CA ILE A 6 2.69 22.94 15.54
C ILE A 6 1.75 22.37 14.46
N MET A 7 2.32 21.85 13.37
CA MET A 7 1.54 21.28 12.26
C MET A 7 0.80 19.99 12.61
N ARG A 8 1.19 19.29 13.69
CA ARG A 8 0.46 18.12 14.24
C ARG A 8 -0.76 18.52 15.07
N HIS A 9 -0.85 19.80 15.44
CA HIS A 9 -1.93 20.35 16.26
C HIS A 9 -2.86 21.26 15.44
N THR A 10 -2.91 21.07 14.12
CA THR A 10 -3.96 21.65 13.27
C THR A 10 -5.32 21.08 13.70
N VAL A 11 -6.37 21.91 13.67
CA VAL A 11 -7.72 21.49 14.12
C VAL A 11 -8.51 20.78 13.01
N THR A 12 -8.20 21.07 11.74
CA THR A 12 -8.93 20.54 10.59
C THR A 12 -8.29 19.26 10.08
N ASP A 13 -8.75 18.11 10.56
CA ASP A 13 -8.18 16.80 10.25
C ASP A 13 -9.01 15.98 9.24
N THR A 14 -9.87 16.65 8.48
CA THR A 14 -10.89 15.99 7.63
C THR A 14 -10.38 15.54 6.26
N LEU A 15 -9.12 15.83 5.91
CA LEU A 15 -8.53 15.61 4.59
C LEU A 15 -7.48 14.48 4.62
N LEU A 16 -6.19 14.79 4.55
CA LEU A 16 -5.14 13.75 4.57
C LEU A 16 -5.18 12.89 5.85
N PRO A 17 -5.36 13.46 7.06
CA PRO A 17 -5.33 12.67 8.29
C PRO A 17 -6.44 11.61 8.36
N ALA A 18 -7.60 11.88 7.76
CA ALA A 18 -8.77 10.99 7.78
C ALA A 18 -8.54 9.66 7.03
N SER A 19 -7.47 9.55 6.25
CA SER A 19 -7.17 8.39 5.40
C SER A 19 -5.94 7.60 5.84
N LEU A 20 -5.36 7.92 7.00
CA LEU A 20 -4.18 7.25 7.52
C LEU A 20 -4.56 6.07 8.42
N GLY A 21 -3.75 5.01 8.38
CA GLY A 21 -3.89 3.86 9.26
C GLY A 21 -3.46 4.16 10.71
N GLU A 22 -3.83 3.27 11.63
CA GLU A 22 -3.49 3.39 13.05
C GLU A 22 -1.97 3.50 13.28
N GLY A 23 -1.58 4.37 14.21
CA GLY A 23 -0.18 4.61 14.57
C GLY A 23 0.58 5.50 13.58
N ALA A 24 0.00 5.86 12.44
CA ALA A 24 0.57 6.91 11.59
C ALA A 24 0.41 8.27 12.26
N THR A 25 1.41 9.13 12.10
CA THR A 25 1.31 10.53 12.53
C THR A 25 1.56 11.45 11.35
N ILE A 26 0.89 12.60 11.34
CA ILE A 26 0.98 13.56 10.24
C ILE A 26 1.18 14.96 10.79
N SER A 27 2.12 15.69 10.18
CA SER A 27 2.31 17.12 10.39
C SER A 27 1.85 17.82 9.11
N HIS A 28 0.71 18.52 9.13
CA HIS A 28 0.08 19.02 7.90
C HIS A 28 -0.54 20.42 8.01
N LYS A 29 -0.95 20.96 6.86
CA LYS A 29 -1.71 22.20 6.76
C LYS A 29 -2.76 22.12 5.66
N THR A 30 -4.00 22.34 6.07
CA THR A 30 -5.16 22.51 5.20
C THR A 30 -5.26 23.94 4.65
N GLY A 31 -5.82 24.06 3.44
CA GLY A 31 -6.22 25.32 2.83
C GLY A 31 -7.52 25.17 2.05
N ASP A 32 -8.46 26.08 2.26
CA ASP A 32 -9.76 26.10 1.57
C ASP A 32 -10.17 27.55 1.30
N ILE A 33 -10.45 27.85 0.03
CA ILE A 33 -10.93 29.16 -0.45
C ILE A 33 -12.23 29.02 -1.26
N GLY A 34 -12.96 27.92 -1.06
CA GLY A 34 -14.19 27.58 -1.76
C GLY A 34 -13.97 27.04 -3.16
N SER A 35 -13.29 27.80 -4.03
CA SER A 35 -12.94 27.40 -5.40
C SER A 35 -11.75 26.43 -5.51
N LEU A 36 -11.01 26.27 -4.41
CA LEU A 36 -9.90 25.33 -4.28
C LEU A 36 -9.85 24.84 -2.84
N VAL A 37 -9.62 23.53 -2.70
CA VAL A 37 -9.34 22.89 -1.41
C VAL A 37 -8.07 22.06 -1.55
N GLY A 38 -7.25 22.02 -0.51
CA GLY A 38 -6.03 21.24 -0.51
C GLY A 38 -5.49 21.00 0.89
N ASP A 39 -4.56 20.06 0.96
CA ASP A 39 -3.87 19.70 2.18
C ASP A 39 -2.47 19.19 1.83
N THR A 40 -1.49 19.51 2.69
CA THR A 40 -0.08 19.18 2.51
C THR A 40 0.54 18.80 3.83
N GLY A 41 1.37 17.77 3.85
CA GLY A 41 2.02 17.36 5.07
C GLY A 41 3.08 16.29 4.91
N VAL A 42 3.73 16.00 6.02
CA VAL A 42 4.70 14.91 6.17
C VAL A 42 4.09 13.83 7.07
N ILE A 43 4.09 12.60 6.58
CA ILE A 43 3.53 11.43 7.25
C ILE A 43 4.67 10.54 7.74
N ASP A 44 4.62 10.21 9.02
CA ASP A 44 5.44 9.20 9.69
C ASP A 44 4.61 7.92 9.83
N MET A 45 5.05 6.84 9.21
CA MET A 45 4.36 5.55 9.24
C MET A 45 4.90 4.64 10.36
N PRO A 46 4.08 3.72 10.90
CA PRO A 46 4.51 2.75 11.92
C PRO A 46 5.67 1.84 11.46
N ASN A 47 5.80 1.60 10.15
CA ASN A 47 6.89 0.81 9.57
C ASN A 47 8.23 1.57 9.47
N GLY A 48 8.32 2.78 10.03
CA GLY A 48 9.51 3.63 10.02
C GLY A 48 9.70 4.45 8.74
N LYS A 49 8.81 4.34 7.74
CA LYS A 49 8.87 5.18 6.55
C LYS A 49 8.33 6.57 6.84
N ARG A 50 8.93 7.56 6.17
CA ARG A 50 8.45 8.94 6.13
C ARG A 50 8.27 9.38 4.69
N TYR A 51 7.15 10.03 4.37
CA TYR A 51 6.93 10.63 3.07
C TYR A 51 6.17 11.95 3.18
N ALA A 52 6.35 12.81 2.18
CA ALA A 52 5.60 14.06 2.03
C ALA A 52 4.52 13.88 0.96
N ILE A 53 3.37 14.50 1.15
CA ILE A 53 2.26 14.50 0.18
C ILE A 53 1.61 15.89 0.15
N THR A 54 1.22 16.31 -1.06
CA THR A 54 0.44 17.52 -1.29
C THR A 54 -0.65 17.19 -2.29
N VAL A 55 -1.90 17.50 -1.95
CA VAL A 55 -3.03 17.37 -2.87
C VAL A 55 -3.77 18.69 -2.92
N MET A 56 -3.99 19.20 -4.13
CA MET A 56 -4.75 20.43 -4.38
C MET A 56 -5.79 20.15 -5.44
N VAL A 57 -7.05 20.49 -5.17
CA VAL A 57 -8.18 20.25 -6.05
C VAL A 57 -8.92 21.55 -6.30
N LYS A 58 -8.91 22.00 -7.56
CA LYS A 58 -9.81 23.06 -8.01
C LYS A 58 -11.23 22.48 -8.12
N ARG A 59 -12.21 23.21 -7.61
CA ARG A 59 -13.60 22.75 -7.53
C ARG A 59 -14.60 23.86 -7.79
N PRO A 60 -15.85 23.54 -8.19
CA PRO A 60 -16.97 24.44 -7.96
C PRO A 60 -17.05 24.81 -6.49
N ASN A 61 -17.59 25.99 -6.19
CA ASN A 61 -17.53 26.54 -4.84
C ASN A 61 -18.11 25.57 -3.80
N ASN A 62 -17.27 25.17 -2.84
CA ASN A 62 -17.62 24.24 -1.75
C ASN A 62 -18.16 22.88 -2.21
N ASP A 63 -17.78 22.39 -3.39
CA ASP A 63 -18.11 21.02 -3.82
C ASP A 63 -17.36 20.00 -2.95
N ASP A 64 -18.11 19.17 -2.23
CA ASP A 64 -17.58 18.19 -1.28
C ASP A 64 -16.82 17.04 -1.95
N ARG A 65 -17.12 16.75 -3.22
CA ARG A 65 -16.45 15.69 -3.99
C ARG A 65 -14.95 15.88 -4.08
N ALA A 66 -14.48 17.12 -3.96
CA ALA A 66 -13.05 17.42 -3.92
C ALA A 66 -12.37 16.92 -2.64
N GLN A 67 -13.04 17.02 -1.48
CA GLN A 67 -12.50 16.49 -0.22
C GLN A 67 -12.46 14.97 -0.27
N ASP A 68 -13.48 14.34 -0.84
CA ASP A 68 -13.51 12.89 -1.04
C ASP A 68 -12.39 12.42 -1.96
N LEU A 69 -12.11 13.16 -3.03
CA LEU A 69 -10.98 12.87 -3.91
C LEU A 69 -9.64 12.98 -3.17
N ILE A 70 -9.46 13.99 -2.31
CA ILE A 70 -8.25 14.13 -1.48
C ILE A 70 -8.09 12.90 -0.57
N ARG A 71 -9.16 12.46 0.10
CA ARG A 71 -9.15 11.26 0.96
C ARG A 71 -8.80 10.00 0.17
N GLN A 72 -9.40 9.81 -1.00
CA GLN A 72 -9.13 8.64 -1.84
C GLN A 72 -7.67 8.60 -2.31
N LEU A 73 -7.11 9.74 -2.73
CA LEU A 73 -5.70 9.85 -3.10
C LEU A 73 -4.77 9.59 -1.92
N ALA A 74 -5.11 10.12 -0.75
CA ALA A 74 -4.35 9.91 0.49
C ALA A 74 -4.33 8.44 0.90
N ALA A 75 -5.50 7.78 0.92
CA ALA A 75 -5.62 6.35 1.24
C ALA A 75 -4.81 5.50 0.25
N THR A 76 -5.00 5.73 -1.06
CA THR A 76 -4.27 4.99 -2.12
C THR A 76 -2.76 5.15 -1.97
N THR A 77 -2.29 6.36 -1.66
CA THR A 77 -0.86 6.63 -1.46
C THR A 77 -0.35 5.95 -0.19
N TYR A 78 -1.10 6.02 0.90
CA TYR A 78 -0.73 5.38 2.17
C TYR A 78 -0.61 3.86 2.02
N ASP A 79 -1.58 3.22 1.38
CA ASP A 79 -1.59 1.78 1.12
C ASP A 79 -0.40 1.34 0.25
N TYR A 80 -0.08 2.12 -0.79
CA TYR A 80 1.09 1.88 -1.62
C TYR A 80 2.40 1.97 -0.82
N MET A 81 2.53 3.02 0.01
CA MET A 81 3.73 3.22 0.84
C MET A 81 3.87 2.14 1.92
N ALA A 82 2.75 1.62 2.44
CA ALA A 82 2.72 0.52 3.39
C ALA A 82 3.23 -0.78 2.75
N GLN A 83 2.76 -1.11 1.55
CA GLN A 83 3.12 -2.34 0.83
C GLN A 83 4.56 -2.34 0.32
N ALA A 84 5.11 -1.19 -0.07
CA ALA A 84 6.46 -1.07 -0.61
C ALA A 84 7.59 -1.48 0.37
N ALA A 85 7.28 -1.93 1.59
CA ALA A 85 8.23 -2.51 2.54
C ALA A 85 8.38 -4.05 2.38
N GLY A 86 7.44 -4.73 1.72
CA GLY A 86 7.44 -6.18 1.52
C GLY A 86 8.21 -6.68 0.29
N GLY A 87 8.80 -5.79 -0.51
CA GLY A 87 9.35 -6.12 -1.83
C GLY A 87 10.80 -6.63 -1.90
N ARG A 88 11.38 -7.10 -0.78
CA ARG A 88 12.72 -7.74 -0.76
C ARG A 88 12.84 -8.87 0.28
N ALA A 89 11.81 -9.70 0.41
CA ALA A 89 11.94 -10.97 1.13
C ALA A 89 11.28 -12.10 0.32
N SER A 90 12.15 -12.99 -0.18
CA SER A 90 11.87 -14.40 -0.52
C SER A 90 11.06 -14.70 -1.80
N SER A 91 11.66 -14.43 -2.96
CA SER A 91 11.52 -15.32 -4.12
C SER A 91 12.83 -16.11 -4.31
N ASP A 92 13.21 -16.87 -3.29
CA ASP A 92 14.13 -17.99 -3.46
C ASP A 92 13.39 -19.23 -2.98
N SER A 93 12.37 -19.62 -3.74
CA SER A 93 11.63 -20.85 -3.51
C SER A 93 11.68 -21.68 -4.78
N ALA A 94 12.68 -22.55 -4.78
CA ALA A 94 12.75 -23.85 -5.45
C ALA A 94 12.61 -23.87 -6.99
N ILE A 95 13.75 -24.11 -7.64
CA ILE A 95 13.84 -24.81 -8.91
C ILE A 95 13.00 -26.11 -8.79
N PRO A 96 12.03 -26.40 -9.68
CA PRO A 96 11.34 -27.67 -9.66
C PRO A 96 12.32 -28.75 -10.13
N ALA A 97 12.75 -29.61 -9.20
CA ALA A 97 13.51 -30.81 -9.54
C ALA A 97 12.64 -31.69 -10.44
N ALA A 98 13.10 -31.90 -11.67
CA ALA A 98 12.55 -32.89 -12.58
C ALA A 98 12.56 -34.26 -11.90
N SER A 99 11.38 -34.89 -11.78
CA SER A 99 11.26 -36.27 -11.34
C SER A 99 11.70 -37.19 -12.49
N SER A 100 12.98 -37.53 -12.53
CA SER A 100 13.46 -38.71 -13.25
C SER A 100 13.43 -39.91 -12.31
N SER A 101 12.54 -40.87 -12.56
CA SER A 101 12.62 -42.20 -11.95
C SER A 101 13.33 -43.14 -12.93
N PRO A 102 14.46 -43.78 -12.54
CA PRO A 102 15.01 -44.92 -13.26
C PRO A 102 14.66 -46.25 -12.58
N ASP A 103 14.73 -47.30 -13.40
CA ASP A 103 14.79 -48.75 -13.12
C ASP A 103 13.52 -49.46 -12.64
N ALA A 104 12.86 -50.30 -13.45
CA ALA A 104 13.27 -51.60 -14.03
C ALA A 104 13.33 -52.73 -12.98
N SER A 105 12.37 -53.65 -13.09
CA SER A 105 12.49 -55.02 -12.59
C SER A 105 11.72 -55.92 -13.55
N LEU A 106 12.50 -56.64 -14.36
CA LEU A 106 12.10 -57.77 -15.17
C LEU A 106 11.95 -58.99 -14.26
N GLU A 107 10.84 -59.72 -14.34
CA GLU A 107 10.86 -61.18 -14.20
C GLU A 107 9.82 -61.82 -15.13
N ALA A 108 10.23 -62.97 -15.67
CA ALA A 108 9.65 -63.67 -16.82
C ALA A 108 8.98 -64.98 -16.40
N GLY A 109 8.03 -65.45 -17.21
CA GLY A 109 7.47 -66.82 -17.18
C GLY A 109 6.07 -66.86 -17.79
N SER A 110 5.91 -67.20 -19.09
CA SER A 110 5.58 -68.55 -19.61
C SER A 110 4.26 -69.11 -19.01
N SER A 111 3.20 -69.52 -19.71
CA SER A 111 2.90 -69.90 -21.10
C SER A 111 1.35 -70.04 -21.27
N PRO A 112 0.81 -70.29 -22.48
CA PRO A 112 -0.63 -70.14 -22.88
C PRO A 112 -1.37 -71.52 -22.98
N PRO A 113 -2.46 -71.74 -23.78
CA PRO A 113 -3.78 -71.07 -23.99
C PRO A 113 -5.02 -72.05 -23.87
N VAL A 114 -6.23 -71.56 -24.28
CA VAL A 114 -7.46 -72.22 -24.82
C VAL A 114 -8.38 -73.06 -23.89
N PRO A 115 -9.67 -73.35 -24.23
CA PRO A 115 -10.40 -73.26 -25.52
C PRO A 115 -11.17 -71.96 -25.81
#